data_AF-A0A6S7D7V1-F1
#
_entry.id   AF-A0A6S7D7V1-F1
#
_cell.length_a   1.000
_cell.length_b   1.000
_cell.length_c   1.000
_cell.angle_alpha   90.00
_cell.angle_beta   90.00
_cell.angle_gamma   90.00
#
_symmetry.space_group_name_H-M   'P 1'
#
loop_
_entity.id
_entity.type
_entity.pdbx_description
1 polymer ?
#
loop_
_entity_poly.entity_id
_entity_poly.type
_entity_poly.pdbx_seq_one_letter_code
_entity_poly.pdbx_strand_id
1 'polypeptide(L)'
;MSDEFVSHGIVLDDEGMAQALDVLKVGAAELWSVLSVETSGVGFFSDRRPKILYEQHVFSRLTAHKFDASNPDISNPKAGNYGATGSHQYDRLLAAMKLNREVALQSASWGVGQTMGFNFADTGASSVEDMVERMTRAENDQLLCTATQMAKNGSINALRARDWTNFARNYNGPNFAVNNYDARLRAAFNSFSFGGTPDLKVRAAQNYLIYLGYFPGTVDGILGKRTRDAMNLFQAKEAMPETMTLDDGTLERLILRVNALPL
;
A
#
# COMPACT_ATOMS: atom_id res chain seq x y z
N MET A 1 0.67 3.20 21.43
CA MET A 1 0.87 2.33 20.25
C MET A 1 2.36 2.30 19.99
N SER A 2 2.89 1.25 19.37
CA SER A 2 4.32 1.23 19.03
C SER A 2 4.55 2.22 17.89
N ASP A 3 5.39 3.23 18.11
CA ASP A 3 5.75 4.23 17.09
C ASP A 3 6.64 3.62 15.98
N GLU A 4 6.99 2.33 16.08
CA GLU A 4 7.91 1.63 15.18
C GLU A 4 7.41 1.50 13.73
N PHE A 5 6.11 1.64 13.50
CA PHE A 5 5.49 1.52 12.17
C PHE A 5 5.06 2.87 11.59
N VAL A 6 5.40 3.97 12.25
CA VAL A 6 5.04 5.32 11.80
C VAL A 6 6.25 5.96 11.15
N SER A 7 6.03 6.57 9.99
CA SER A 7 6.97 7.48 9.35
C SER A 7 6.25 8.76 8.93
N HIS A 8 6.92 9.62 8.16
CA HIS A 8 6.29 10.78 7.57
C HIS A 8 5.29 10.42 6.44
N GLY A 9 5.15 9.14 6.07
CA GLY A 9 4.22 8.68 5.04
C GLY A 9 4.64 9.19 3.65
N ILE A 10 5.91 9.01 3.28
CA ILE A 10 6.44 9.48 1.99
C ILE A 10 5.73 8.70 0.88
N VAL A 11 4.98 9.40 0.04
CA VAL A 11 4.12 8.79 -0.99
C VAL A 11 4.87 8.56 -2.30
N LEU A 12 4.26 7.74 -3.16
CA LEU A 12 4.80 7.32 -4.44
C LEU A 12 4.99 8.52 -5.38
N ASP A 13 6.18 8.63 -5.94
CA ASP A 13 6.55 9.64 -6.94
C ASP A 13 6.90 9.02 -8.30
N ASP A 14 7.20 9.88 -9.28
CA ASP A 14 7.52 9.47 -10.64
C ASP A 14 8.77 8.59 -10.71
N GLU A 15 9.76 8.80 -9.83
CA GLU A 15 10.97 8.00 -9.80
C GLU A 15 10.68 6.58 -9.30
N GLY A 16 9.97 6.43 -8.18
CA GLY A 16 9.57 5.14 -7.65
C GLY A 16 8.70 4.35 -8.62
N MET A 17 7.77 5.03 -9.31
CA MET A 17 6.99 4.44 -10.39
C MET A 17 7.88 3.96 -11.54
N ALA A 18 8.78 4.82 -12.03
CA ALA A 18 9.68 4.48 -13.14
C ALA A 18 10.58 3.29 -12.81
N GLN A 19 11.14 3.23 -11.60
CA GLN A 19 11.94 2.10 -11.14
C GLN A 19 11.14 0.80 -11.13
N ALA A 20 9.91 0.82 -10.61
CA ALA A 20 9.05 -0.37 -10.58
C ALA A 20 8.67 -0.84 -11.99
N LEU A 21 8.36 0.08 -12.90
CA LEU A 21 8.09 -0.24 -14.30
C LEU A 21 9.31 -0.82 -15.00
N ASP A 22 10.52 -0.34 -14.67
CA ASP A 22 11.75 -0.90 -15.20
C ASP A 22 12.01 -2.33 -14.72
N VAL A 23 11.79 -2.62 -13.43
CA VAL A 23 11.89 -3.98 -12.88
C VAL A 23 10.89 -4.92 -13.57
N LEU A 24 9.65 -4.45 -13.73
CA LEU A 24 8.55 -5.27 -14.21
C LEU A 24 8.48 -5.38 -15.73
N LYS A 25 9.06 -4.43 -16.47
CA LYS A 25 8.95 -4.32 -17.94
C LYS A 25 7.48 -4.37 -18.40
N VAL A 26 6.63 -3.55 -17.75
CA VAL A 26 5.20 -3.36 -18.07
C VAL A 26 4.91 -1.87 -18.22
N GLY A 27 3.74 -1.52 -18.76
CA GLY A 27 3.25 -0.14 -18.80
C GLY A 27 2.65 0.31 -17.46
N ALA A 28 2.50 1.63 -17.31
CA ALA A 28 1.90 2.22 -16.12
C ALA A 28 0.45 1.74 -15.90
N ALA A 29 -0.33 1.52 -16.97
CA ALA A 29 -1.71 1.05 -16.87
C ALA A 29 -1.80 -0.37 -16.27
N GLU A 30 -0.90 -1.28 -16.65
CA GLU A 30 -0.81 -2.61 -16.05
C GLU A 30 -0.51 -2.50 -14.55
N LEU A 31 0.49 -1.73 -14.15
CA LEU A 31 0.87 -1.61 -12.74
C LEU A 31 -0.23 -0.94 -11.90
N TRP A 32 -0.80 0.17 -12.38
CA TRP A 32 -1.90 0.84 -11.69
C TRP A 32 -3.16 -0.03 -11.57
N SER A 33 -3.41 -0.94 -12.52
CA SER A 33 -4.51 -1.90 -12.39
C SER A 33 -4.37 -2.78 -11.14
N VAL A 34 -3.14 -3.20 -10.82
CA VAL A 34 -2.83 -3.98 -9.62
C VAL A 34 -2.98 -3.10 -8.37
N LEU A 35 -2.28 -1.96 -8.32
CA LEU A 35 -2.27 -1.10 -7.12
C LEU A 35 -3.69 -0.60 -6.75
N SER A 36 -4.49 -0.27 -7.76
CA SER A 36 -5.88 0.18 -7.56
C SER A 36 -6.77 -0.93 -6.99
N VAL A 37 -6.60 -2.18 -7.45
CA VAL A 37 -7.40 -3.32 -6.97
C VAL A 37 -7.01 -3.73 -5.55
N GLU A 38 -5.71 -3.65 -5.21
CA GLU A 38 -5.19 -4.03 -3.89
C GLU A 38 -5.52 -3.01 -2.80
N THR A 39 -5.20 -1.73 -3.03
CA THR A 39 -5.25 -0.70 -1.97
C THR A 39 -5.91 0.61 -2.36
N SER A 40 -6.60 0.62 -3.51
CA SER A 40 -6.98 1.86 -4.21
C SER A 40 -5.77 2.75 -4.52
N GLY A 41 -4.60 2.14 -4.65
CA GLY A 41 -3.34 2.81 -4.93
C GLY A 41 -2.85 3.69 -3.78
N VAL A 42 -3.16 3.38 -2.52
CA VAL A 42 -2.70 4.12 -1.33
C VAL A 42 -2.15 3.14 -0.31
N GLY A 43 -0.85 3.24 -0.02
CA GLY A 43 -0.07 2.33 0.81
C GLY A 43 0.00 2.68 2.29
N PHE A 44 -0.41 3.88 2.69
CA PHE A 44 -0.47 4.30 4.10
C PHE A 44 -1.92 4.57 4.57
N PHE A 45 -2.18 4.37 5.85
CA PHE A 45 -3.37 4.93 6.50
C PHE A 45 -3.21 6.44 6.72
N SER A 46 -4.28 7.12 7.15
CA SER A 46 -4.23 8.56 7.46
C SER A 46 -3.32 8.91 8.64
N ASP A 47 -3.00 7.93 9.48
CA ASP A 47 -2.03 8.06 10.57
C ASP A 47 -0.59 7.75 10.14
N ARG A 48 -0.36 7.53 8.83
CA ARG A 48 0.94 7.26 8.18
C ARG A 48 1.59 5.92 8.55
N ARG A 49 0.86 5.01 9.19
CA ARG A 49 1.28 3.60 9.24
C ARG A 49 1.01 2.91 7.90
N PRO A 50 1.86 1.99 7.43
CA PRO A 50 1.57 1.18 6.26
C PRO A 50 0.20 0.50 6.38
N LYS A 51 -0.52 0.40 5.27
CA LYS A 51 -1.71 -0.45 5.22
C LYS A 51 -1.31 -1.89 5.36
N ILE A 52 -1.90 -2.57 6.33
CA ILE A 52 -1.66 -4.00 6.57
C ILE A 52 -2.96 -4.78 6.65
N LEU A 53 -2.87 -6.06 6.35
CA LEU A 53 -3.81 -7.09 6.78
C LEU A 53 -3.03 -8.18 7.51
N TYR A 54 -3.43 -8.48 8.74
CA TYR A 54 -2.81 -9.55 9.52
C TYR A 54 -3.52 -10.89 9.28
N GLU A 55 -2.77 -11.89 8.85
CA GLU A 55 -3.24 -13.21 8.44
C GLU A 55 -3.01 -14.26 9.54
N GLN A 56 -3.98 -14.43 10.44
CA GLN A 56 -3.92 -15.39 11.56
C GLN A 56 -3.58 -16.83 11.14
N HIS A 57 -3.96 -17.21 9.92
CA HIS A 57 -3.73 -18.54 9.37
C HIS A 57 -2.30 -18.73 8.86
N VAL A 58 -1.66 -17.65 8.42
CA VAL A 58 -0.22 -17.65 8.12
C VAL A 58 0.58 -17.76 9.41
N PHE A 59 0.20 -17.01 10.45
CA PHE A 59 0.87 -17.08 11.75
C PHE A 59 0.73 -18.47 12.38
N SER A 60 -0.48 -19.03 12.37
CA SER A 60 -0.74 -20.41 12.79
C SER A 60 0.15 -21.41 12.06
N ARG A 61 0.18 -21.36 10.72
CA ARG A 61 1.04 -22.24 9.91
C ARG A 61 2.52 -22.10 10.24
N LEU A 62 3.04 -20.87 10.25
CA LEU A 62 4.47 -20.61 10.43
C LEU A 62 4.96 -20.87 11.86
N THR A 63 4.06 -20.81 12.85
CA THR A 63 4.35 -21.23 14.24
C THR A 63 4.05 -22.71 14.50
N ALA A 64 3.76 -23.49 13.45
CA ALA A 64 3.38 -24.90 13.55
C ALA A 64 2.23 -25.14 14.54
N HIS A 65 1.21 -24.29 14.48
CA HIS A 65 -0.01 -24.35 15.30
C HIS A 65 0.21 -24.16 16.81
N LYS A 66 1.40 -23.70 17.23
CA LYS A 66 1.79 -23.57 18.64
C LYS A 66 0.83 -22.71 19.46
N PHE A 67 0.27 -21.65 18.87
CA PHE A 67 -0.50 -20.65 19.60
C PHE A 67 -2.02 -20.76 19.41
N ASP A 68 -2.50 -21.68 18.59
CA ASP A 68 -3.92 -21.74 18.17
C ASP A 68 -4.89 -21.86 19.34
N ALA A 69 -4.58 -22.71 20.33
CA ALA A 69 -5.45 -22.91 21.50
C ALA A 69 -5.41 -21.72 22.47
N SER A 70 -4.24 -21.10 22.62
CA SER A 70 -4.00 -20.01 23.60
C SER A 70 -4.40 -18.62 23.08
N ASN A 71 -4.38 -18.42 21.76
CA ASN A 71 -4.53 -17.12 21.12
C ASN A 71 -5.34 -17.24 19.80
N PRO A 72 -6.58 -17.77 19.84
CA PRO A 72 -7.35 -18.11 18.64
C PRO A 72 -7.72 -16.92 17.74
N ASP A 73 -7.65 -15.69 18.25
CA ASP A 73 -7.94 -14.46 17.50
C ASP A 73 -6.79 -14.00 16.57
N ILE A 74 -5.57 -14.46 16.87
CA ILE A 74 -4.35 -14.11 16.14
C ILE A 74 -3.60 -15.33 15.60
N SER A 75 -3.98 -16.55 16.00
CA SER A 75 -3.45 -17.81 15.50
C SER A 75 -4.62 -18.77 15.27
N ASN A 76 -4.96 -19.02 14.01
CA ASN A 76 -6.03 -19.97 13.68
C ASN A 76 -5.79 -20.59 12.31
N PRO A 77 -5.84 -21.93 12.13
CA PRO A 77 -5.61 -22.57 10.84
C PRO A 77 -6.56 -22.10 9.73
N LYS A 78 -7.75 -21.60 10.12
CA LYS A 78 -8.74 -21.09 9.19
C LYS A 78 -8.55 -19.59 8.97
N ALA A 79 -8.43 -19.19 7.70
CA ALA A 79 -8.45 -17.79 7.29
C ALA A 79 -9.81 -17.11 7.59
N GLY A 80 -9.82 -15.80 7.70
CA GLY A 80 -11.02 -15.01 8.02
C GLY A 80 -11.01 -14.45 9.44
N ASN A 81 -12.20 -14.02 9.89
CA ASN A 81 -12.41 -13.34 11.17
C ASN A 81 -11.46 -12.14 11.40
N TYR A 82 -11.20 -11.38 10.33
CA TYR A 82 -10.23 -10.28 10.37
C TYR A 82 -10.66 -9.12 11.27
N GLY A 83 -11.95 -9.01 11.60
CA GLY A 83 -12.48 -7.88 12.33
C GLY A 83 -12.45 -6.59 11.50
N ALA A 84 -12.38 -5.45 12.19
CA ALA A 84 -12.28 -4.15 11.54
C ALA A 84 -10.97 -4.01 10.74
N THR A 85 -11.01 -3.25 9.64
CA THR A 85 -9.80 -2.84 8.92
C THR A 85 -9.06 -1.73 9.68
N GLY A 86 -7.89 -1.31 9.19
CA GLY A 86 -7.17 -0.19 9.79
C GLY A 86 -6.43 -0.57 11.07
N SER A 87 -6.51 0.30 12.09
CA SER A 87 -5.80 0.16 13.37
C SER A 87 -5.95 -1.20 14.04
N HIS A 88 -7.10 -1.85 13.88
CA HIS A 88 -7.35 -3.16 14.48
C HIS A 88 -6.39 -4.25 13.96
N GLN A 89 -5.92 -4.15 12.71
CA GLN A 89 -4.92 -5.09 12.19
C GLN A 89 -3.57 -4.91 12.88
N TYR A 90 -3.22 -3.69 13.29
CA TYR A 90 -2.03 -3.44 14.10
C TYR A 90 -2.18 -3.98 15.51
N ASP A 91 -3.37 -3.90 16.13
CA ASP A 91 -3.59 -4.50 17.45
C ASP A 91 -3.33 -6.02 17.43
N ARG A 92 -3.81 -6.69 16.37
CA ARG A 92 -3.60 -8.12 16.14
C ARG A 92 -2.13 -8.44 15.88
N LEU A 93 -1.47 -7.67 15.01
CA LEU A 93 -0.05 -7.82 14.73
C LEU A 93 0.81 -7.64 15.99
N LEU A 94 0.59 -6.57 16.76
CA LEU A 94 1.31 -6.28 18.00
C LEU A 94 1.10 -7.38 19.06
N ALA A 95 -0.09 -7.98 19.13
CA ALA A 95 -0.35 -9.12 20.00
C ALA A 95 0.47 -10.35 19.56
N ALA A 96 0.51 -10.65 18.26
CA ALA A 96 1.29 -11.75 17.71
C ALA A 96 2.81 -11.55 17.88
N MET A 97 3.30 -10.31 17.76
CA MET A 97 4.71 -9.99 17.93
C MET A 97 5.23 -10.28 19.35
N LYS A 98 4.36 -10.20 20.37
CA LYS A 98 4.70 -10.60 21.75
C LYS A 98 4.95 -12.10 21.88
N LEU A 99 4.40 -12.91 20.98
CA LEU A 99 4.54 -14.37 20.97
C LEU A 99 5.71 -14.81 20.09
N ASN A 100 5.80 -14.26 18.88
CA ASN A 100 6.90 -14.47 17.95
C ASN A 100 6.93 -13.30 16.93
N ARG A 101 7.83 -12.35 17.14
CA ARG A 101 7.95 -11.13 16.33
C ARG A 101 8.21 -11.41 14.85
N GLU A 102 9.23 -12.19 14.56
CA GLU A 102 9.65 -12.47 13.17
C GLU A 102 8.50 -13.11 12.38
N VAL A 103 7.85 -14.14 12.96
CA VAL A 103 6.74 -14.82 12.31
C VAL A 103 5.49 -13.92 12.21
N ALA A 104 5.24 -13.06 13.20
CA ALA A 104 4.14 -12.11 13.15
C ALA A 104 4.28 -11.13 11.98
N LEU A 105 5.47 -10.56 11.78
CA LEU A 105 5.75 -9.67 10.65
C LEU A 105 5.62 -10.39 9.30
N GLN A 106 6.06 -11.66 9.24
CA GLN A 106 5.89 -12.50 8.04
C GLN A 106 4.41 -12.80 7.74
N SER A 107 3.55 -12.72 8.75
CA SER A 107 2.13 -13.07 8.68
C SER A 107 1.22 -11.88 8.36
N ALA A 108 1.79 -10.74 7.94
CA ALA A 108 1.02 -9.59 7.47
C ALA A 108 1.35 -9.27 6.01
N SER A 109 0.37 -8.77 5.26
CA SER A 109 0.59 -8.04 4.02
C SER A 109 0.94 -6.58 4.32
N TRP A 110 1.79 -5.97 3.48
CA TRP A 110 2.32 -4.64 3.73
C TRP A 110 2.16 -3.71 2.51
N GLY A 111 1.72 -2.48 2.77
CA GLY A 111 1.83 -1.35 1.87
C GLY A 111 0.95 -1.42 0.61
N VAL A 112 1.28 -0.56 -0.35
CA VAL A 112 0.47 -0.29 -1.56
C VAL A 112 0.21 -1.54 -2.42
N GLY A 113 1.17 -2.48 -2.45
CA GLY A 113 1.05 -3.74 -3.18
C GLY A 113 0.50 -4.90 -2.36
N GLN A 114 0.28 -4.73 -1.05
CA GLN A 114 -0.10 -5.83 -0.13
C GLN A 114 0.88 -7.03 -0.19
N THR A 115 2.19 -6.76 -0.26
CA THR A 115 3.19 -7.82 -0.30
C THR A 115 3.25 -8.54 1.04
N MET A 116 3.05 -9.86 1.04
CA MET A 116 3.14 -10.69 2.25
C MET A 116 4.57 -10.74 2.81
N GLY A 117 4.71 -10.55 4.13
CA GLY A 117 6.01 -10.50 4.81
C GLY A 117 6.82 -11.79 4.71
N PHE A 118 6.18 -12.96 4.61
CA PHE A 118 6.90 -14.24 4.40
C PHE A 118 7.67 -14.30 3.06
N ASN A 119 7.41 -13.37 2.14
CA ASN A 119 8.15 -13.25 0.88
C ASN A 119 9.35 -12.29 0.96
N PHE A 120 9.81 -11.88 2.15
CA PHE A 120 10.87 -10.87 2.30
C PHE A 120 12.14 -11.16 1.48
N ALA A 121 12.56 -12.42 1.36
CA ALA A 121 13.73 -12.79 0.56
C ALA A 121 13.55 -12.49 -0.94
N ASP A 122 12.31 -12.47 -1.42
CA ASP A 122 11.97 -12.17 -2.80
C ASP A 122 11.79 -10.67 -3.07
N THR A 123 11.70 -9.83 -2.03
CA THR A 123 11.65 -8.36 -2.16
C THR A 123 13.04 -7.72 -2.21
N GLY A 124 14.10 -8.52 -2.12
CA GLY A 124 15.48 -8.06 -1.99
C GLY A 124 15.85 -7.61 -0.57
N ALA A 125 14.98 -7.82 0.42
CA ALA A 125 15.28 -7.56 1.82
C ALA A 125 16.13 -8.69 2.43
N SER A 126 17.00 -8.31 3.35
CA SER A 126 17.86 -9.23 4.12
C SER A 126 17.11 -10.00 5.20
N SER A 127 16.00 -9.44 5.70
CA SER A 127 15.13 -10.00 6.72
C SER A 127 13.72 -9.44 6.59
N VAL A 128 12.75 -10.01 7.31
CA VAL A 128 11.40 -9.44 7.38
C VAL A 128 11.39 -8.06 8.07
N GLU A 129 12.27 -7.83 9.05
CA GLU A 129 12.40 -6.51 9.69
C GLU A 129 12.86 -5.45 8.68
N ASP A 130 13.89 -5.75 7.88
CA ASP A 130 14.38 -4.87 6.81
C ASP A 130 13.30 -4.58 5.77
N MET A 131 12.52 -5.60 5.37
CA MET A 131 11.36 -5.39 4.50
C MET A 131 10.34 -4.42 5.13
N VAL A 132 9.99 -4.62 6.40
CA VAL A 132 8.99 -3.81 7.11
C VAL A 132 9.49 -2.39 7.37
N GLU A 133 10.77 -2.19 7.66
CA GLU A 133 11.39 -0.88 7.80
C GLU A 133 11.29 -0.10 6.48
N ARG A 134 11.66 -0.74 5.35
CA ARG A 134 11.53 -0.16 4.01
C ARG A 134 10.06 0.18 3.70
N MET A 135 9.13 -0.74 3.96
CA MET A 135 7.70 -0.54 3.75
C MET A 135 7.12 0.59 4.62
N THR A 136 7.66 0.78 5.82
CA THR A 136 7.29 1.87 6.73
C THR A 136 7.80 3.22 6.23
N ARG A 137 8.99 3.25 5.62
CA ARG A 137 9.64 4.49 5.19
C ARG A 137 8.90 5.23 4.07
N ALA A 138 8.59 4.56 2.95
CA ALA A 138 8.04 5.21 1.77
C ALA A 138 7.24 4.26 0.85
N GLU A 139 6.26 4.78 0.12
CA GLU A 139 5.54 4.02 -0.92
C GLU A 139 6.46 3.62 -2.08
N ASN A 140 7.51 4.40 -2.40
CA ASN A 140 8.52 3.99 -3.37
C ASN A 140 9.15 2.65 -2.99
N ASP A 141 9.54 2.51 -1.73
CA ASP A 141 10.07 1.27 -1.18
C ASP A 141 9.02 0.15 -1.17
N GLN A 142 7.77 0.48 -0.83
CA GLN A 142 6.68 -0.50 -0.87
C GLN A 142 6.48 -1.06 -2.27
N LEU A 143 6.46 -0.19 -3.27
CA LEU A 143 6.27 -0.56 -4.66
C LEU A 143 7.48 -1.33 -5.19
N LEU A 144 8.71 -0.93 -4.86
CA LEU A 144 9.91 -1.63 -5.29
C LEU A 144 10.00 -3.05 -4.71
N CYS A 145 9.66 -3.23 -3.42
CA CYS A 145 9.55 -4.55 -2.81
C CYS A 145 8.52 -5.43 -3.54
N THR A 146 7.34 -4.87 -3.83
CA THR A 146 6.27 -5.55 -4.58
C THR A 146 6.75 -5.96 -5.98
N ALA A 147 7.34 -5.01 -6.71
CA ALA A 147 7.85 -5.23 -8.07
C ALA A 147 8.93 -6.31 -8.12
N THR A 148 9.87 -6.28 -7.17
CA THR A 148 10.96 -7.27 -7.08
C THR A 148 10.42 -8.67 -6.81
N GLN A 149 9.45 -8.79 -5.90
CA GLN A 149 8.80 -10.07 -5.58
C GLN A 149 8.02 -10.62 -6.78
N MET A 150 7.24 -9.78 -7.47
CA MET A 150 6.51 -10.16 -8.69
C MET A 150 7.44 -10.63 -9.81
N ALA A 151 8.60 -9.99 -9.95
CA ALA A 151 9.60 -10.38 -10.94
C ALA A 151 10.21 -11.76 -10.65
N LYS A 152 10.35 -12.15 -9.37
CA LYS A 152 10.90 -13.45 -8.96
C LYS A 152 9.88 -14.59 -8.98
N ASN A 153 8.63 -14.35 -8.57
CA ASN A 153 7.64 -15.42 -8.36
C ASN A 153 6.84 -15.83 -9.62
N GLY A 154 7.15 -15.24 -10.78
CA GLY A 154 6.56 -15.62 -12.08
C GLY A 154 5.17 -15.05 -12.37
N SER A 155 4.54 -14.35 -11.43
CA SER A 155 3.27 -13.61 -11.67
C SER A 155 3.40 -12.58 -12.79
N ILE A 156 4.60 -12.02 -12.97
CA ILE A 156 4.88 -11.00 -13.97
C ILE A 156 4.63 -11.43 -15.41
N ASN A 157 4.81 -12.72 -15.75
CA ASN A 157 4.57 -13.20 -17.12
C ASN A 157 3.09 -13.10 -17.49
N ALA A 158 2.20 -13.44 -16.56
CA ALA A 158 0.76 -13.29 -16.74
C ALA A 158 0.37 -11.81 -16.85
N LEU A 159 0.96 -10.93 -16.04
CA LEU A 159 0.70 -9.49 -16.12
C LEU A 159 1.13 -8.89 -17.47
N ARG A 160 2.33 -9.23 -17.95
CA ARG A 160 2.84 -8.80 -19.27
C ARG A 160 1.96 -9.30 -20.42
N ALA A 161 1.45 -10.53 -20.30
CA ALA A 161 0.51 -11.10 -21.25
C ALA A 161 -0.94 -10.58 -21.07
N ARG A 162 -1.21 -9.77 -20.04
CA ARG A 162 -2.55 -9.31 -19.63
C ARG A 162 -3.53 -10.47 -19.39
N ASP A 163 -2.98 -11.58 -18.91
CA ASP A 163 -3.73 -12.76 -18.47
C ASP A 163 -4.17 -12.55 -17.03
N TRP A 164 -5.27 -11.80 -16.88
CA TRP A 164 -5.78 -11.37 -15.57
C TRP A 164 -6.19 -12.54 -14.68
N THR A 165 -6.66 -13.64 -15.27
CA THR A 165 -7.08 -14.82 -14.52
C THR A 165 -5.87 -15.55 -13.92
N ASN A 166 -4.82 -15.81 -14.72
CA ASN A 166 -3.61 -16.43 -14.18
C ASN A 166 -2.83 -15.48 -13.28
N PHE A 167 -2.83 -14.17 -13.57
CA PHE A 167 -2.25 -13.18 -12.66
C PHE A 167 -2.94 -13.20 -11.29
N ALA A 168 -4.27 -13.06 -11.26
CA ALA A 168 -5.04 -13.05 -10.02
C ALA A 168 -4.86 -14.36 -9.22
N ARG A 169 -4.81 -15.51 -9.90
CA ARG A 169 -4.54 -16.80 -9.24
C ARG A 169 -3.16 -16.81 -8.56
N ASN A 170 -2.13 -16.31 -9.24
CA ASN A 170 -0.76 -16.34 -8.74
C ASN A 170 -0.52 -15.29 -7.66
N TYR A 171 -1.16 -14.13 -7.77
CA TYR A 171 -0.96 -13.00 -6.86
C TYR A 171 -1.88 -13.07 -5.62
N ASN A 172 -3.17 -13.32 -5.82
CA ASN A 172 -4.19 -13.35 -4.75
C ASN A 172 -4.51 -14.77 -4.25
N GLY A 173 -3.95 -15.81 -4.89
CA GLY A 173 -4.13 -17.20 -4.53
C GLY A 173 -5.30 -17.92 -5.23
N PRO A 174 -5.48 -19.23 -4.98
CA PRO A 174 -6.42 -20.08 -5.73
C PRO A 174 -7.89 -19.65 -5.62
N ASN A 175 -8.25 -18.95 -4.53
CA ASN A 175 -9.61 -18.46 -4.29
C ASN A 175 -9.87 -17.04 -4.84
N PHE A 176 -9.01 -16.53 -5.72
CA PHE A 176 -9.14 -15.17 -6.28
C PHE A 176 -10.53 -14.88 -6.88
N ALA A 177 -11.18 -15.88 -7.46
CA ALA A 177 -12.48 -15.75 -8.11
C ALA A 177 -13.60 -15.37 -7.13
N VAL A 178 -13.49 -15.72 -5.83
CA VAL A 178 -14.49 -15.37 -4.81
C VAL A 178 -14.66 -13.85 -4.70
N ASN A 179 -13.58 -13.10 -4.92
CA ASN A 179 -13.56 -11.64 -4.86
C ASN A 179 -13.47 -10.97 -6.25
N ASN A 180 -13.72 -11.74 -7.32
CA ASN A 180 -13.69 -11.29 -8.71
C ASN A 180 -12.40 -10.54 -9.10
N TYR A 181 -11.25 -10.94 -8.56
CA TYR A 181 -9.98 -10.21 -8.77
C TYR A 181 -9.63 -10.04 -10.26
N ASP A 182 -9.79 -11.09 -11.05
CA ASP A 182 -9.52 -11.09 -12.48
C ASP A 182 -10.40 -10.10 -13.27
N ALA A 183 -11.70 -10.05 -12.97
CA ALA A 183 -12.62 -9.09 -13.56
C ALA A 183 -12.30 -7.65 -13.15
N ARG A 184 -11.95 -7.44 -11.86
CA ARG A 184 -11.58 -6.12 -11.33
C ARG A 184 -10.28 -5.60 -11.94
N LEU A 185 -9.26 -6.45 -12.06
CA LEU A 185 -7.98 -6.10 -12.69
C LEU A 185 -8.16 -5.71 -14.15
N ARG A 186 -8.92 -6.51 -14.92
CA ARG A 186 -9.25 -6.21 -16.31
C ARG A 186 -10.00 -4.89 -16.46
N ALA A 187 -10.99 -4.63 -15.60
CA ALA A 187 -11.73 -3.39 -15.62
C ALA A 187 -10.85 -2.17 -15.29
N ALA A 188 -9.99 -2.30 -14.27
CA ALA A 188 -9.04 -1.26 -13.90
C ALA A 188 -8.04 -0.98 -15.03
N PHE A 189 -7.47 -2.02 -15.64
CA PHE A 189 -6.56 -1.90 -16.78
C PHE A 189 -7.21 -1.14 -17.95
N ASN A 190 -8.45 -1.50 -18.31
CA ASN A 190 -9.18 -0.79 -19.35
C ASN A 190 -9.37 0.69 -18.99
N SER A 191 -9.77 0.98 -17.75
CA SER A 191 -9.93 2.36 -17.28
C SER A 191 -8.64 3.17 -17.42
N PHE A 192 -7.49 2.64 -16.97
CA PHE A 192 -6.21 3.34 -17.06
C PHE A 192 -5.65 3.43 -18.48
N SER A 193 -5.97 2.45 -19.33
CA SER A 193 -5.55 2.47 -20.74
C SER A 193 -6.24 3.58 -21.55
N PHE A 194 -7.51 3.88 -21.23
CA PHE A 194 -8.28 4.91 -21.95
C PHE A 194 -8.29 6.27 -21.25
N GLY A 195 -8.37 6.27 -19.92
CA GLY A 195 -8.49 7.49 -19.11
C GLY A 195 -7.16 8.10 -18.65
N GLY A 196 -6.04 7.39 -18.88
CA GLY A 196 -4.74 7.75 -18.32
C GLY A 196 -4.58 7.27 -16.89
N THR A 197 -3.35 7.36 -16.39
CA THR A 197 -2.98 7.00 -15.01
C THR A 197 -3.00 8.23 -14.09
N PRO A 198 -3.09 8.05 -12.76
CA PRO A 198 -3.03 9.15 -11.80
C PRO A 198 -1.83 10.08 -12.02
N ASP A 199 -2.05 11.39 -11.91
CA ASP A 199 -0.95 12.35 -11.76
C ASP A 199 -0.35 12.17 -10.35
N LEU A 200 0.92 11.78 -10.29
CA LEU A 200 1.59 11.43 -9.03
C LEU A 200 1.81 12.64 -8.12
N LYS A 201 1.97 13.86 -8.67
CA LYS A 201 2.07 15.08 -7.85
C LYS A 201 0.71 15.42 -7.22
N VAL A 202 -0.37 15.35 -8.00
CA VAL A 202 -1.73 15.57 -7.47
C VAL A 202 -2.08 14.51 -6.43
N ARG A 203 -1.75 13.25 -6.69
CA ARG A 203 -1.94 12.15 -5.76
C ARG A 203 -1.16 12.38 -4.46
N ALA A 204 0.07 12.85 -4.55
CA ALA A 204 0.89 13.19 -3.39
C ALA A 204 0.22 14.29 -2.55
N ALA A 205 -0.22 15.38 -3.19
CA ALA A 205 -0.92 16.46 -2.53
C ALA A 205 -2.21 15.98 -1.82
N GLN A 206 -3.00 15.10 -2.46
CA GLN A 206 -4.19 14.51 -1.83
C GLN A 206 -3.85 13.74 -0.55
N ASN A 207 -2.80 12.91 -0.54
CA ASN A 207 -2.37 12.21 0.67
C ASN A 207 -1.90 13.17 1.77
N TYR A 208 -1.07 14.14 1.43
CA TYR A 208 -0.52 15.08 2.41
C TYR A 208 -1.60 15.98 3.01
N LEU A 209 -2.59 16.40 2.21
CA LEU A 209 -3.79 17.08 2.70
C LEU A 209 -4.54 16.21 3.73
N ILE A 210 -4.70 14.91 3.48
CA ILE A 210 -5.34 13.98 4.42
C ILE A 210 -4.55 13.89 5.73
N TYR A 211 -3.22 13.76 5.67
CA TYR A 211 -2.37 13.69 6.88
C TYR A 211 -2.45 14.96 7.72
N LEU A 212 -2.66 16.11 7.07
CA LEU A 212 -2.83 17.40 7.71
C LEU A 212 -4.28 17.69 8.16
N GLY A 213 -5.19 16.73 7.98
CA GLY A 213 -6.59 16.83 8.43
C GLY A 213 -7.55 17.53 7.46
N TYR A 214 -7.16 17.72 6.20
CA TYR A 214 -8.03 18.23 5.14
C TYR A 214 -8.72 17.08 4.40
N PHE A 215 -9.77 17.42 3.62
CA PHE A 215 -10.63 16.43 2.94
C PHE A 215 -10.63 16.64 1.42
N PRO A 216 -9.57 16.22 0.70
CA PRO A 216 -9.48 16.39 -0.75
C PRO A 216 -10.39 15.43 -1.54
N GLY A 217 -11.07 14.50 -0.86
CA GLY A 217 -11.86 13.44 -1.48
C GLY A 217 -11.03 12.18 -1.69
N THR A 218 -11.30 11.46 -2.78
CA THR A 218 -10.56 10.24 -3.14
C THR A 218 -9.13 10.60 -3.53
N VAL A 219 -8.18 9.75 -3.17
CA VAL A 219 -6.79 9.82 -3.64
C VAL A 219 -6.71 9.11 -4.99
N ASP A 220 -6.93 9.86 -6.07
CA ASP A 220 -7.04 9.36 -7.45
C ASP A 220 -6.07 10.05 -8.42
N GLY A 221 -5.30 11.03 -7.96
CA GLY A 221 -4.42 11.85 -8.80
C GLY A 221 -5.17 12.79 -9.74
N ILE A 222 -6.45 13.05 -9.49
CA ILE A 222 -7.27 13.98 -10.26
C ILE A 222 -7.50 15.25 -9.46
N LEU A 223 -7.15 16.40 -10.04
CA LEU A 223 -7.42 17.70 -9.44
C LEU A 223 -8.92 18.05 -9.61
N GLY A 224 -9.77 17.39 -8.84
CA GLY A 224 -11.21 17.63 -8.79
C GLY A 224 -11.59 18.82 -7.91
N LYS A 225 -12.90 19.09 -7.80
CA LYS A 225 -13.42 20.18 -6.95
C LYS A 225 -12.99 20.02 -5.49
N ARG A 226 -13.14 18.82 -4.90
CA ARG A 226 -12.77 18.56 -3.51
C ARG A 226 -11.27 18.75 -3.25
N THR A 227 -10.42 18.27 -4.16
CA THR A 227 -8.97 18.48 -4.07
C THR A 227 -8.62 19.97 -4.10
N ARG A 228 -9.22 20.75 -5.03
CA ARG A 228 -9.02 22.21 -5.08
C ARG A 228 -9.51 22.91 -3.82
N ASP A 229 -10.72 22.60 -3.35
CA ASP A 229 -11.27 23.21 -2.13
C ASP A 229 -10.34 22.97 -0.93
N ALA A 230 -9.81 21.75 -0.77
CA ALA A 230 -8.87 21.42 0.29
C ALA A 230 -7.51 22.14 0.12
N MET A 231 -7.01 22.26 -1.10
CA MET A 231 -5.78 23.00 -1.42
C MET A 231 -5.93 24.49 -1.10
N ASN A 232 -7.04 25.12 -1.48
CA ASN A 232 -7.30 26.53 -1.19
C ASN A 232 -7.37 26.78 0.33
N LEU A 233 -8.04 25.90 1.08
CA LEU A 233 -8.07 25.97 2.54
C LEU A 233 -6.67 25.87 3.15
N PHE A 234 -5.83 24.98 2.62
CA PHE A 234 -4.45 24.84 3.05
C PHE A 234 -3.61 26.09 2.74
N GLN A 235 -3.67 26.59 1.49
CA GLN A 235 -2.96 27.79 1.05
C GLN A 235 -3.36 29.01 1.89
N ALA A 236 -4.66 29.21 2.12
CA ALA A 236 -5.16 30.30 2.96
C ALA A 236 -4.62 30.20 4.40
N LYS A 237 -4.59 29.00 4.99
CA LYS A 237 -4.04 28.77 6.33
C LYS A 237 -2.53 29.04 6.40
N GLU A 238 -1.80 28.72 5.34
CA GLU A 238 -0.34 28.91 5.25
C GLU A 238 0.06 30.31 4.71
N ALA A 239 -0.92 31.20 4.51
CA ALA A 239 -0.75 32.55 3.93
C ALA A 239 -0.05 32.53 2.55
N MET A 240 -0.37 31.53 1.74
CA MET A 240 0.13 31.37 0.36
C MET A 240 -0.90 31.91 -0.65
N PRO A 241 -0.46 32.37 -1.83
CA PRO A 241 -1.37 32.68 -2.92
C PRO A 241 -2.22 31.45 -3.30
N GLU A 242 -3.53 31.65 -3.48
CA GLU A 242 -4.39 30.59 -3.99
C GLU A 242 -4.08 30.30 -5.46
N THR A 243 -3.99 29.02 -5.81
CA THR A 243 -3.69 28.58 -7.18
C THR A 243 -4.84 27.74 -7.74
N MET A 244 -5.08 27.85 -9.05
CA MET A 244 -6.10 27.03 -9.72
C MET A 244 -5.61 25.59 -10.00
N THR A 245 -4.29 25.41 -10.06
CA THR A 245 -3.59 24.15 -10.30
C THR A 245 -2.62 23.88 -9.17
N LEU A 246 -2.26 22.61 -8.95
CA LEU A 246 -1.16 22.28 -8.05
C LEU A 246 0.15 22.83 -8.64
N ASP A 247 0.85 23.66 -7.88
CA ASP A 247 2.19 24.14 -8.20
C ASP A 247 3.23 23.53 -7.27
N ASP A 248 4.51 23.65 -7.65
CA ASP A 248 5.60 23.06 -6.87
C ASP A 248 5.71 23.70 -5.47
N GLY A 249 5.45 24.99 -5.33
CA GLY A 249 5.49 25.68 -4.03
C GLY A 249 4.44 25.16 -3.04
N THR A 250 3.22 24.87 -3.50
CA THR A 250 2.17 24.26 -2.65
C THR A 250 2.54 22.84 -2.24
N LEU A 251 3.08 22.04 -3.17
CA LEU A 251 3.50 20.67 -2.86
C LEU A 251 4.67 20.65 -1.87
N GLU A 252 5.69 21.49 -2.06
CA GLU A 252 6.82 21.64 -1.13
C GLU A 252 6.34 22.06 0.26
N ARG A 253 5.39 23.00 0.35
CA ARG A 253 4.83 23.39 1.64
C ARG A 253 4.06 22.25 2.30
N LEU A 254 3.26 21.48 1.56
CA LEU A 254 2.57 20.30 2.09
C LEU A 254 3.57 19.31 2.70
N ILE A 255 4.64 18.98 1.97
CA ILE A 255 5.71 18.08 2.43
C ILE A 255 6.35 18.62 3.72
N LEU A 256 6.70 19.91 3.75
CA LEU A 256 7.30 20.53 4.93
C LEU A 256 6.38 20.42 6.16
N ARG A 257 5.07 20.63 6.00
CA ARG A 257 4.11 20.54 7.10
C ARG A 257 3.88 19.11 7.57
N VAL A 258 3.87 18.14 6.66
CA VAL A 258 3.79 16.71 7.01
C VAL A 258 5.05 16.26 7.76
N ASN A 259 6.24 16.71 7.34
CA ASN A 259 7.49 16.39 8.01
C ASN A 259 7.61 17.02 9.41
N ALA A 260 6.86 18.10 9.67
CA ALA A 260 6.81 18.75 10.98
C ALA A 260 5.80 18.11 11.95
N LEU A 261 4.95 17.19 11.49
CA LEU A 261 4.08 16.42 12.38
C LEU A 261 4.91 15.43 13.21
N PRO A 262 4.53 15.15 14.47
CA PRO A 262 5.21 14.14 15.27
C PRO A 262 5.12 12.77 14.61
N LEU A 263 6.15 11.94 14.83
CA LEU A 263 6.10 10.50 14.53
C LEU A 263 5.40 9.76 15.67
#